data_AF-A0A4Y2GT72-F1
#
_entry.id   AF-A0A4Y2GT72-F1
#
_cell.length_a   1.000
_cell.length_b   1.000
_cell.length_c   1.000
_cell.angle_alpha   90.00
_cell.angle_beta   90.00
_cell.angle_gamma   90.00
#
_symmetry.space_group_name_H-M   'P 1'
#
loop_
_entity.id
_entity.type
_entity.pdbx_description
1 polymer ?
#
loop_
_entity_poly.entity_id
_entity_poly.type
_entity_poly.pdbx_seq_one_letter_code
_entity_poly.pdbx_strand_id
1 'polypeptide(L)'
;MEEVKEDTYLDAGYYLPHHGTLRPDNKTTKLRVVFNASYKSSSGYSLNDLLYKGGVLQEDLFSILIRFRKHIYAFTADIKQMFRMIELSESQTRL
;
A
#
# COMPACT_ATOMS: atom_id res chain seq x y z
N MET A 1 7.62 -16.10 -12.77
CA MET A 1 7.98 -15.81 -11.38
C MET A 1 9.39 -16.31 -11.25
N GLU A 2 10.36 -15.41 -11.14
CA GLU A 2 11.77 -15.81 -11.09
C GLU A 2 12.11 -16.08 -9.62
N GLU A 3 12.53 -17.31 -9.35
CA GLU A 3 12.89 -17.77 -8.01
C GLU A 3 14.31 -17.27 -7.71
N VAL A 4 14.44 -16.42 -6.69
CA VAL A 4 15.75 -15.94 -6.24
C VAL A 4 16.41 -17.10 -5.49
N LYS A 5 17.59 -17.54 -5.96
CA LYS A 5 18.38 -18.54 -5.25
C LYS A 5 18.84 -17.94 -3.92
N GLU A 6 18.63 -18.65 -2.82
CA GLU A 6 19.12 -18.26 -1.50
C GLU A 6 20.66 -18.23 -1.51
N ASP A 7 21.23 -17.06 -1.72
CA ASP A 7 22.64 -16.82 -1.41
C ASP A 7 22.79 -16.77 0.11
N THR A 8 23.31 -17.86 0.65
CA THR A 8 23.76 -18.03 2.04
C THR A 8 24.59 -16.82 2.49
N TYR A 9 24.29 -16.29 3.69
CA TYR A 9 24.95 -15.20 4.46
C TYR A 9 24.25 -13.81 4.51
N LEU A 10 23.10 -13.79 5.20
CA LEU A 10 22.61 -12.78 6.18
C LEU A 10 22.48 -11.29 5.80
N ASP A 11 21.40 -10.97 5.07
CA ASP A 11 20.45 -9.92 5.49
C ASP A 11 19.07 -10.59 5.47
N ALA A 12 18.51 -10.92 6.64
CA ALA A 12 17.24 -11.64 6.73
C ALA A 12 16.08 -10.69 6.37
N GLY A 13 15.81 -10.52 5.08
CA GLY A 13 14.70 -9.69 4.58
C GLY A 13 13.49 -10.52 4.16
N TYR A 14 12.29 -9.95 4.26
CA TYR A 14 11.06 -10.54 3.71
C TYR A 14 10.77 -9.96 2.32
N TYR A 15 10.38 -10.86 1.41
CA TYR A 15 10.13 -10.51 0.03
C TYR A 15 8.65 -10.61 -0.31
N LEU A 16 8.14 -9.58 -0.98
CA LEU A 16 6.79 -9.57 -1.53
C LEU A 16 6.81 -9.93 -3.01
N PRO A 17 6.05 -10.94 -3.45
CA PRO A 17 5.87 -11.18 -4.87
C PRO A 17 5.15 -9.99 -5.51
N HIS A 18 5.59 -9.60 -6.70
CA HIS A 18 5.04 -8.45 -7.41
C HIS A 18 4.65 -8.82 -8.84
N HIS A 19 3.71 -8.07 -9.40
CA HIS A 19 3.35 -8.17 -10.81
C HIS A 19 3.12 -6.78 -11.42
N GLY A 20 3.53 -6.63 -12.67
CA GLY A 20 3.32 -5.41 -13.45
C GLY A 20 2.00 -5.47 -14.22
N THR A 21 1.14 -4.47 -14.01
CA THR A 21 -0.08 -4.27 -14.82
C THR A 21 0.17 -3.12 -15.81
N LEU A 22 0.18 -3.43 -17.10
CA LEU A 22 0.24 -2.41 -18.15
C LEU A 22 -1.13 -1.74 -18.31
N ARG A 23 -1.12 -0.41 -18.39
CA ARG A 23 -2.29 0.45 -18.60
C ARG A 23 -1.96 1.44 -19.72
N PRO A 24 -1.95 0.98 -20.98
CA PRO A 24 -1.52 1.81 -22.12
C PRO A 24 -2.35 3.09 -22.26
N ASP A 25 -3.61 3.07 -21.84
CA ASP A 25 -4.53 4.21 -21.89
C ASP A 25 -4.30 5.26 -20.79
N ASN A 26 -3.47 4.96 -19.79
CA ASN A 26 -3.15 5.92 -18.74
C ASN A 26 -2.02 6.85 -19.20
N LYS A 27 -2.36 8.13 -19.40
CA LYS A 27 -1.42 9.19 -19.84
C LYS A 27 -0.24 9.41 -18.90
N THR A 28 -0.38 9.14 -17.59
CA THR A 28 0.63 9.48 -16.58
C THR A 28 1.40 8.29 -16.04
N THR A 29 0.81 7.09 -16.02
CA THR A 29 1.47 5.90 -15.47
C THR A 29 1.07 4.66 -16.27
N LYS A 30 1.90 4.33 -17.26
CA LYS A 30 1.66 3.21 -18.19
C LYS A 30 1.89 1.83 -17.58
N LEU A 31 2.69 1.73 -16.51
CA LEU A 31 2.95 0.49 -15.78
C LEU A 31 2.69 0.70 -14.29
N ARG A 32 1.83 -0.13 -13.71
CA ARG A 32 1.61 -0.19 -12.25
C ARG A 32 2.18 -1.49 -11.71
N VAL A 33 3.14 -1.38 -10.79
CA VAL A 33 3.62 -2.53 -10.01
C VAL A 33 2.69 -2.75 -8.83
N VAL A 34 2.27 -4.00 -8.62
CA VAL A 34 1.43 -4.41 -7.50
C VAL A 34 2.17 -5.46 -6.69
N PHE A 35 2.40 -5.18 -5.42
CA PHE A 35 2.98 -6.12 -4.45
C PHE A 35 1.87 -6.89 -3.76
N ASN A 36 2.01 -8.22 -3.65
CA ASN A 36 1.01 -9.07 -3.01
C ASN A 36 1.39 -9.38 -1.55
N ALA A 37 0.92 -8.53 -0.65
CA ALA A 37 1.09 -8.67 0.80
C ALA A 37 0.23 -9.76 1.47
N SER A 38 -0.62 -10.44 0.70
CA SER A 38 -1.42 -11.59 1.18
C SER A 38 -0.76 -12.94 0.88
N TYR A 39 0.36 -12.95 0.16
CA TYR A 39 1.11 -14.18 -0.07
C TYR A 39 1.75 -14.68 1.23
N LYS A 40 1.55 -15.96 1.53
CA LYS A 40 2.10 -16.60 2.73
C LYS A 40 3.58 -16.91 2.53
N SER A 41 4.41 -16.53 3.49
CA SER A 41 5.83 -16.90 3.48
C SER A 41 6.05 -18.34 3.94
N SER A 42 7.31 -18.75 4.05
CA SER A 42 7.74 -20.02 4.65
C SER A 42 7.19 -20.22 6.08
N SER A 43 6.86 -19.14 6.79
CA SER A 43 6.23 -19.18 8.11
C SER A 43 4.74 -19.58 8.08
N GLY A 44 4.09 -19.61 6.91
CA GLY A 44 2.65 -19.84 6.76
C GLY A 44 1.77 -18.62 6.99
N TYR A 45 2.34 -17.47 7.36
CA TYR A 45 1.65 -16.19 7.53
C TYR A 45 1.98 -15.21 6.40
N SER A 46 1.04 -14.30 6.10
CA SER A 46 1.27 -13.18 5.19
C SER A 46 1.54 -11.87 5.95
N LEU A 47 2.10 -10.87 5.29
CA LEU A 47 2.33 -9.56 5.90
C LEU A 47 1.02 -8.95 6.43
N ASN A 48 -0.08 -9.10 5.71
CA ASN A 48 -1.39 -8.62 6.13
C ASN A 48 -1.93 -9.31 7.39
N ASP A 49 -1.47 -10.54 7.70
CA ASP A 49 -1.85 -11.26 8.92
C ASP A 49 -1.07 -10.76 10.14
N LEU A 50 0.17 -10.32 9.92
CA LEU A 50 1.10 -9.90 10.97
C LEU A 50 0.99 -8.40 11.30
N LEU A 51 0.58 -7.58 10.35
CA LEU A 51 0.42 -6.15 10.56
C LEU A 51 -0.80 -5.84 11.44
N TYR A 52 -0.58 -5.03 12.49
CA TYR A 52 -1.66 -4.51 13.30
C TYR A 52 -2.51 -3.53 12.50
N LYS A 53 -3.81 -3.84 12.33
CA LYS A 53 -4.73 -3.07 11.49
C LYS A 53 -5.11 -1.70 12.08
N GLY A 54 -4.92 -1.51 13.39
CA GLY A 54 -5.39 -0.32 14.09
C GLY A 54 -6.93 -0.22 14.15
N GLY A 55 -7.40 0.87 14.74
CA GLY A 55 -8.82 1.24 14.74
C GLY A 55 -9.22 2.00 13.48
N VAL A 56 -10.52 2.20 13.28
CA VAL A 56 -11.03 3.03 12.18
C VAL A 56 -10.71 4.50 12.47
N LEU A 57 -9.81 5.09 11.69
CA LEU A 57 -9.46 6.51 11.80
C LEU A 57 -10.41 7.43 11.01
N GLN A 58 -11.12 6.88 10.03
CA GLN A 58 -11.95 7.64 9.11
C GLN A 58 -13.32 7.93 9.74
N GLU A 59 -13.76 9.17 9.64
CA GLU A 59 -15.13 9.52 10.00
C GLU A 59 -16.13 8.88 9.03
N ASP A 60 -17.35 8.68 9.52
CA ASP A 60 -18.46 8.16 8.72
C ASP A 60 -18.73 9.02 7.47
N LEU A 61 -18.88 8.35 6.33
CA LEU A 61 -19.07 9.01 5.03
C LEU A 61 -20.34 9.86 5.00
N PHE A 62 -21.42 9.40 5.62
CA PHE A 62 -22.67 10.17 5.65
C PHE A 62 -22.47 11.50 6.39
N SER A 63 -21.79 11.45 7.53
CA SER A 63 -21.41 12.63 8.32
C SER A 63 -20.54 13.60 7.53
N ILE A 64 -19.55 13.10 6.77
CA ILE A 64 -18.71 13.92 5.87
C ILE A 64 -19.56 14.62 4.81
N LEU A 65 -20.48 13.89 4.15
CA LEU A 65 -21.32 14.43 3.08
C LEU A 65 -22.30 15.51 3.58
N ILE A 66 -22.88 15.34 4.76
CA ILE A 66 -23.77 16.35 5.36
C ILE A 66 -23.01 17.65 5.65
N ARG A 67 -21.80 17.56 6.22
CA ARG A 67 -20.97 18.75 6.45
C ARG A 67 -20.54 19.44 5.16
N PHE A 68 -20.19 18.66 4.14
CA PHE A 68 -19.79 19.18 2.83
C PHE A 68 -20.92 20.00 2.17
N ARG A 69 -22.18 19.61 2.38
CA ARG A 69 -23.36 20.32 1.86
C ARG A 69 -23.78 21.56 2.66
N LYS A 70 -23.17 21.82 3.81
CA LYS A 70 -23.57 22.94 4.70
C LYS A 70 -23.21 24.32 4.14
N HIS A 71 -22.25 24.38 3.22
CA HIS A 71 -21.73 25.62 2.67
C HIS A 71 -22.06 25.75 1.17
N ILE A 72 -22.22 26.99 0.70
CA ILE A 72 -22.56 27.30 -0.69
C ILE A 72 -21.37 26.98 -1.63
N TYR A 73 -20.16 27.10 -1.12
CA TYR A 73 -18.93 26.85 -1.86
C TYR A 73 -18.13 25.76 -1.16
N ALA A 74 -17.55 24.86 -1.96
CA ALA A 74 -16.69 23.80 -1.50
C ALA A 74 -15.49 23.63 -2.44
N PHE A 75 -14.33 23.35 -1.85
CA PHE A 75 -13.10 23.05 -2.56
C PHE A 75 -12.76 21.58 -2.39
N THR A 76 -12.26 20.97 -3.45
CA THR A 76 -11.77 19.59 -3.44
C THR A 76 -10.39 19.55 -4.07
N ALA A 77 -9.54 18.68 -3.55
CA ALA A 77 -8.21 18.44 -4.07
C ALA A 77 -7.90 16.95 -3.97
N ASP A 78 -7.20 16.43 -4.96
CA ASP A 78 -6.65 15.07 -4.94
C ASP A 78 -5.16 15.11 -4.60
N ILE A 79 -4.76 14.37 -3.57
CA ILE A 79 -3.34 14.24 -3.21
C ILE A 79 -2.78 13.03 -3.94
N LYS A 80 -2.14 13.30 -5.08
CA LYS A 80 -1.52 12.27 -5.91
C LYS A 80 -0.53 11.45 -5.08
N GLN A 81 -0.74 10.13 -5.04
CA GLN A 81 0.12 9.17 -4.36
C GLN A 81 0.31 9.45 -2.85
N MET A 82 -0.75 9.87 -2.14
CA MET A 82 -0.70 10.24 -0.72
C MET A 82 0.06 9.26 0.20
N PHE A 83 -0.07 7.94 -0.02
CA PHE A 83 0.61 6.94 0.81
C PHE A 83 2.14 7.00 0.72
N ARG A 84 2.70 7.56 -0.36
CA ARG A 84 4.15 7.74 -0.52
C ARG A 84 4.70 8.93 0.24
N MET A 85 3.82 9.77 0.80
CA MET A 85 4.21 10.94 1.60
C MET A 85 4.40 10.60 3.08
N ILE A 86 4.22 9.32 3.46
CA ILE A 86 4.43 8.83 4.82
C ILE A 86 5.80 8.17 4.88
N GLU A 87 6.68 8.68 5.76
CA GLU A 87 7.98 8.09 6.01
C GLU A 87 7.85 6.85 6.90
N LEU A 88 8.56 5.77 6.55
CA LEU A 88 8.61 4.55 7.35
C LEU A 88 9.83 4.59 8.27
N SER A 89 9.68 4.10 9.50
CA SER A 89 10.81 3.87 10.38
C SER A 89 11.80 2.90 9.74
N GLU A 90 13.10 3.20 9.78
CA GLU A 90 14.16 2.36 9.22
C GLU A 90 14.06 0.90 9.71
N SER A 91 13.69 0.71 10.98
CA SER A 91 13.51 -0.61 11.60
C SER A 91 12.41 -1.48 10.97
N GLN A 92 11.51 -0.89 10.18
CA GLN A 92 10.38 -1.57 9.53
C GLN A 92 10.57 -1.70 8.01
N THR A 93 11.67 -1.20 7.45
CA THR A 93 11.91 -1.21 5.99
C THR A 93 12.44 -2.54 5.46
N ARG A 94 13.07 -3.33 6.33
CA ARG A 94 13.65 -4.64 6.05
C ARG A 94 12.89 -5.77 6.75
N LEU A 95 11.62 -5.53 7.10
CA LEU A 95 10.73 -6.61 7.48
C LEU A 95 10.89 -7.75 6.49
#